data_AF-A0A4P2Q135-F1
#
_entry.id   AF-A0A4P2Q135-F1
#
_cell.length_a   1.000
_cell.length_b   1.000
_cell.length_c   1.000
_cell.angle_alpha   90.00
_cell.angle_beta   90.00
_cell.angle_gamma   90.00
#
_symmetry.space_group_name_H-M   'P 1'
#
loop_
_entity.id
_entity.type
_entity.pdbx_description
1 polymer ?
#
loop_
_entity_poly.entity_id
_entity_poly.type
_entity_poly.pdbx_seq_one_letter_code
_entity_poly.pdbx_strand_id
1 'polypeptide(L)'
;MPAQAPAPLVPASASPGTDAGAPRGGRRPGGPRAVGRRVAQVAYFGVAALIIVASTLQIIQQVFFLPTVPSPYGSCREGLLALVRAVERAREAAPGTDGEDAALARFRSELAPEWTYRDGVAATCRGSEEDKRALDAIERLRYAEEHAARREAGDLAPLRRRVRAIVDGQLGPVSPR
;
A
#
# COMPACT_ATOMS: atom_id res chain seq x y z
N MET A 1 27.19 -3.02 16.63
CA MET A 1 26.41 -1.92 16.01
C MET A 1 27.37 -0.85 15.51
N PRO A 2 27.54 -0.69 14.19
CA PRO A 2 28.05 0.53 13.61
C PRO A 2 26.94 1.30 12.87
N ALA A 3 26.91 2.61 13.10
CA ALA A 3 26.00 3.56 12.46
C ALA A 3 26.37 3.75 10.98
N GLN A 4 25.40 3.59 10.08
CA GLN A 4 25.54 3.96 8.67
C GLN A 4 25.32 5.47 8.50
N ALA A 5 26.32 6.15 7.96
CA ALA A 5 26.26 7.53 7.52
C ALA A 5 25.44 7.66 6.21
N PRO A 6 24.75 8.78 5.97
CA PRO A 6 24.04 9.03 4.72
C PRO A 6 25.01 9.27 3.56
N ALA A 7 24.65 8.74 2.38
CA ALA A 7 25.42 8.86 1.15
C ALA A 7 25.49 10.33 0.65
N PRO A 8 26.61 10.77 0.04
CA PRO A 8 26.73 12.11 -0.52
C PRO A 8 25.91 12.26 -1.81
N LEU A 9 25.21 13.39 -1.92
CA LEU A 9 24.56 13.87 -3.13
C LEU A 9 25.62 14.06 -4.23
N VAL A 10 25.47 13.34 -5.33
CA VAL A 10 26.29 13.49 -6.54
C VAL A 10 25.99 14.86 -7.15
N PRO A 11 26.98 15.75 -7.35
CA PRO A 11 26.76 16.98 -8.09
C PRO A 11 26.57 16.64 -9.57
N ALA A 12 25.48 17.15 -10.14
CA ALA A 12 25.22 17.05 -11.57
C ALA A 12 26.34 17.75 -12.35
N SER A 13 26.91 17.02 -13.31
CA SER A 13 27.94 17.48 -14.22
C SER A 13 27.48 18.72 -14.99
N ALA A 14 28.20 19.82 -14.81
CA ALA A 14 28.09 21.00 -15.66
C ALA A 14 28.80 20.73 -16.99
N SER A 15 28.04 20.72 -18.09
CA SER A 15 28.62 20.76 -19.44
C SER A 15 28.92 22.20 -19.85
N PRO A 16 30.13 22.51 -20.34
CA PRO A 16 30.51 23.85 -20.74
C PRO A 16 30.09 24.15 -22.20
N GLY A 17 29.59 25.38 -22.40
CA GLY A 17 29.87 26.24 -23.55
C GLY A 17 29.51 25.74 -24.95
N THR A 18 28.41 26.24 -25.49
CA THR A 18 28.34 26.54 -26.92
C THR A 18 27.65 27.89 -27.11
N ASP A 19 28.45 28.96 -27.09
CA ASP A 19 28.06 30.23 -27.68
C ASP A 19 27.90 30.03 -29.19
N ALA A 20 26.66 29.93 -29.63
CA ALA A 20 26.27 30.10 -31.01
C ALA A 20 25.21 31.21 -31.05
N GLY A 21 25.68 32.44 -31.27
CA GLY A 21 24.80 33.55 -31.58
C GLY A 21 24.03 33.29 -32.86
N ALA A 22 22.70 33.28 -32.79
CA ALA A 22 21.80 33.48 -33.93
C ALA A 22 20.40 33.89 -33.41
N PRO A 23 19.61 34.59 -34.24
CA PRO A 23 19.22 35.98 -34.06
C PRO A 23 18.08 36.17 -33.04
N ARG A 24 17.88 37.42 -32.60
CA ARG A 24 16.59 37.91 -32.12
C ARG A 24 15.56 37.73 -33.26
N GLY A 25 15.01 36.53 -33.35
CA GLY A 25 13.93 36.18 -34.25
C GLY A 25 12.68 36.92 -33.80
N GLY A 26 12.33 37.97 -34.52
CA GLY A 26 11.09 38.72 -34.30
C GLY A 26 9.89 37.79 -34.16
N ARG A 27 8.94 38.19 -33.32
CA ARG A 27 7.58 37.61 -33.30
C ARG A 27 7.04 37.65 -34.73
N ARG A 28 7.20 36.55 -35.46
CA ARG A 28 6.38 36.29 -36.64
C ARG A 28 4.94 36.13 -36.12
N PRO A 29 3.97 36.89 -36.65
CA PRO A 29 2.58 36.67 -36.28
C PRO A 29 2.26 35.20 -36.59
N GLY A 30 1.85 34.46 -35.55
CA GLY A 30 1.62 33.02 -35.67
C GLY A 30 0.52 32.78 -36.69
N GLY A 31 0.85 32.09 -37.79
CA GLY A 31 -0.15 31.64 -38.74
C GLY A 31 -1.18 30.72 -38.07
N PRO A 32 -2.33 30.46 -38.71
CA PRO A 32 -3.46 29.72 -38.13
C PRO A 32 -3.09 28.35 -37.52
N ARG A 33 -2.02 27.72 -38.01
CA ARG A 33 -1.46 26.46 -37.45
C ARG A 33 -0.85 26.60 -36.05
N ALA A 34 -0.24 27.75 -35.73
CA ALA A 34 0.32 28.01 -34.41
C ALA A 34 -0.78 28.28 -33.36
N VAL A 35 -1.89 28.88 -33.80
CA VAL A 35 -3.09 29.07 -32.97
C VAL A 35 -3.76 27.72 -32.70
N GLY A 36 -3.93 26.88 -33.72
CA GLY A 36 -4.50 25.54 -33.57
C GLY A 36 -3.75 24.67 -32.56
N ARG A 37 -2.41 24.71 -32.56
CA ARG A 37 -1.60 23.98 -31.57
C ARG A 37 -1.80 24.48 -30.14
N ARG A 38 -1.91 25.79 -29.94
CA ARG A 38 -2.16 26.36 -28.60
C ARG A 38 -3.55 26.01 -28.09
N VAL A 39 -4.56 26.08 -28.97
CA VAL A 39 -5.94 25.67 -28.61
C VAL A 39 -5.98 24.20 -28.23
N ALA A 40 -5.33 23.32 -29.01
CA ALA A 40 -5.24 21.90 -28.70
C ALA A 40 -4.52 21.63 -27.36
N GLN A 41 -3.42 22.34 -27.07
CA GLN A 41 -2.71 22.23 -25.79
C GLN A 41 -3.58 22.69 -24.62
N VAL A 42 -4.22 23.86 -24.71
CA VAL A 42 -5.09 24.38 -23.66
C VAL A 42 -6.27 23.44 -23.42
N ALA A 43 -6.90 22.94 -24.49
CA ALA A 43 -7.98 21.96 -24.39
C ALA A 43 -7.50 20.67 -23.71
N TYR A 44 -6.35 20.14 -24.14
CA TYR A 44 -5.78 18.92 -23.55
C TYR A 44 -5.46 19.09 -22.07
N PHE A 45 -4.71 20.14 -21.70
CA PHE A 45 -4.36 20.39 -20.30
C PHE A 45 -5.57 20.76 -19.45
N GLY A 46 -6.55 21.46 -20.02
CA GLY A 46 -7.82 21.78 -19.35
C GLY A 46 -8.60 20.52 -19.02
N VAL A 47 -8.75 19.61 -20.00
CA VAL A 47 -9.41 18.31 -19.78
C VAL A 47 -8.65 17.48 -18.76
N ALA A 48 -7.32 17.39 -18.87
CA ALA A 48 -6.49 16.66 -17.92
C ALA A 48 -6.62 17.21 -16.50
N ALA A 49 -6.54 18.54 -16.33
CA ALA A 49 -6.71 19.19 -15.03
C ALA A 49 -8.11 18.93 -14.45
N LEU A 50 -9.16 18.99 -15.28
CA LEU A 50 -10.53 18.72 -14.85
C LEU A 50 -10.70 17.29 -14.37
N ILE A 51 -10.12 16.31 -15.08
CA ILE A 51 -10.12 14.90 -14.63
C ILE A 51 -9.39 14.77 -13.29
N ILE A 52 -8.19 15.34 -13.15
CA ILE A 52 -7.42 15.28 -11.90
C ILE A 52 -8.21 15.87 -10.73
N VAL A 53 -8.83 17.04 -10.91
CA VAL A 53 -9.64 17.68 -9.87
C VAL A 53 -10.86 16.83 -9.53
N ALA A 54 -11.57 16.32 -10.54
CA ALA A 54 -12.74 15.47 -10.32
C ALA A 54 -12.37 14.19 -9.54
N SER A 55 -11.29 13.51 -9.93
CA SER A 55 -10.81 12.31 -9.24
C SER A 55 -10.35 12.62 -7.81
N THR A 56 -9.69 13.76 -7.60
CA THR A 56 -9.26 14.18 -6.26
C THR A 56 -10.47 14.45 -5.36
N LEU A 57 -11.50 15.13 -5.86
CA LEU A 57 -12.73 15.39 -5.12
C LEU A 57 -13.49 14.11 -4.80
N GLN A 58 -13.55 13.16 -5.73
CA GLN A 58 -14.16 11.85 -5.49
C GLN A 58 -13.44 11.11 -4.35
N ILE A 59 -12.10 11.09 -4.34
CA ILE A 59 -11.31 10.45 -3.29
C ILE A 59 -11.54 11.13 -1.93
N ILE A 60 -11.54 12.47 -1.90
CA ILE A 60 -11.83 13.24 -0.68
C ILE A 60 -13.23 12.88 -0.17
N GLN A 61 -14.23 12.90 -1.04
CA GLN A 61 -15.58 12.52 -0.62
C GLN A 61 -15.65 11.09 -0.11
N GLN A 62 -14.92 10.17 -0.73
CA GLN A 62 -14.92 8.78 -0.30
C GLN A 62 -14.28 8.57 1.07
N VAL A 63 -13.17 9.27 1.34
CA VAL A 63 -12.45 9.13 2.60
C VAL A 63 -13.15 9.84 3.76
N PHE A 64 -13.76 11.01 3.50
CA PHE A 64 -14.32 11.85 4.56
C PHE A 64 -15.84 11.70 4.77
N PHE A 65 -16.59 11.25 3.76
CA PHE A 65 -18.06 11.29 3.80
C PHE A 65 -18.75 9.95 3.59
N LEU A 66 -18.03 8.84 3.29
CA LEU A 66 -18.68 7.53 3.34
C LEU A 66 -18.98 7.16 4.80
N PRO A 67 -20.22 6.70 5.10
CA PRO A 67 -20.58 6.28 6.44
C PRO A 67 -19.71 5.09 6.84
N THR A 68 -18.89 5.27 7.86
CA THR A 68 -18.17 4.18 8.53
C THR A 68 -19.17 3.12 8.95
N VAL A 69 -18.91 1.86 8.60
CA VAL A 69 -19.77 0.75 9.01
C VAL A 69 -19.85 0.77 10.55
N PRO A 70 -21.04 0.90 11.14
CA PRO A 70 -21.18 1.00 12.58
C PRO A 70 -20.60 -0.26 13.23
N SER A 71 -19.83 -0.05 14.30
CA SER A 71 -19.27 -1.15 15.06
C SER A 71 -20.40 -1.98 15.70
N PRO A 72 -20.39 -3.32 15.55
CA PRO A 72 -21.36 -4.18 16.22
C PRO A 72 -21.11 -4.29 17.73
N TYR A 73 -19.95 -3.84 18.21
CA TYR A 73 -19.55 -3.92 19.62
C TYR A 73 -20.21 -2.83 20.47
N GLY A 74 -20.61 -3.18 21.69
CA GLY A 74 -21.30 -2.29 22.62
C GLY A 74 -20.37 -1.30 23.32
N SER A 75 -19.05 -1.51 23.27
CA SER A 75 -18.06 -0.63 23.86
C SER A 75 -16.76 -0.57 23.06
N CYS A 76 -15.99 0.52 23.24
CA CYS A 76 -14.66 0.65 22.65
C CYS A 76 -13.74 -0.51 23.06
N ARG A 77 -13.70 -0.86 24.35
CA ARG A 77 -12.88 -1.96 24.88
C ARG A 77 -13.20 -3.29 24.21
N GLU A 78 -14.48 -3.58 24.01
CA GLU A 78 -14.91 -4.81 23.34
C GLU A 78 -14.43 -4.83 21.88
N GLY A 79 -14.54 -3.70 21.17
CA GLY A 79 -14.03 -3.56 19.80
C GLY A 79 -12.51 -3.74 19.71
N LEU A 80 -11.74 -3.13 20.62
CA LEU A 80 -10.28 -3.30 20.66
C LEU A 80 -9.87 -4.76 20.90
N LEU A 81 -10.54 -5.45 21.83
CA LEU A 81 -10.28 -6.87 22.09
C LEU A 81 -10.63 -7.75 20.89
N ALA A 82 -11.72 -7.44 20.18
CA ALA A 82 -12.07 -8.16 18.97
C ALA A 82 -11.03 -7.98 17.85
N LEU A 83 -10.50 -6.76 17.67
CA LEU A 83 -9.43 -6.49 16.70
C LEU A 83 -8.15 -7.26 17.04
N VAL A 84 -7.74 -7.31 18.32
CA VAL A 84 -6.56 -8.08 18.76
C VAL A 84 -6.74 -9.57 18.46
N ARG A 85 -7.87 -10.16 18.87
CA ARG A 85 -8.15 -11.58 18.62
C ARG A 85 -8.14 -11.91 17.13
N ALA A 86 -8.65 -11.02 16.28
CA ALA A 86 -8.61 -11.21 14.85
C ALA A 86 -7.18 -11.20 14.29
N VAL A 87 -6.28 -10.35 14.82
CA VAL A 87 -4.86 -10.37 14.44
C VAL A 87 -4.19 -11.66 14.89
N GLU A 88 -4.47 -12.13 16.11
CA GLU A 88 -3.94 -13.40 16.62
C GLU A 88 -4.38 -14.58 15.76
N ARG A 89 -5.69 -14.67 15.42
CA ARG A 89 -6.21 -15.69 14.49
C ARG A 89 -5.54 -15.62 13.12
N ALA A 90 -5.37 -14.41 12.58
CA ALA A 90 -4.75 -14.22 11.27
C ALA A 90 -3.27 -14.66 11.28
N ARG A 91 -2.54 -14.35 12.35
CA ARG A 91 -1.15 -14.80 12.56
C ARG A 91 -1.06 -16.32 12.60
N GLU A 92 -1.94 -16.99 13.34
CA GLU A 92 -1.94 -18.45 13.45
C GLU A 92 -2.27 -19.16 12.14
N ALA A 93 -3.08 -18.52 11.29
CA ALA A 93 -3.48 -19.09 10.01
C ALA A 93 -2.47 -18.88 8.86
N ALA A 94 -1.57 -17.91 8.96
CA ALA A 94 -0.62 -17.58 7.89
C ALA A 94 0.44 -18.67 7.57
N PRO A 95 0.98 -19.42 8.56
CA PRO A 95 1.94 -20.49 8.31
C PRO A 95 1.40 -21.60 7.41
N GLY A 96 2.32 -22.29 6.71
CA GLY A 96 1.97 -23.49 5.94
C GLY A 96 1.41 -23.24 4.53
N THR A 97 1.29 -21.98 4.13
CA THR A 97 0.86 -21.59 2.77
C THR A 97 1.97 -21.73 1.73
N ASP A 98 1.58 -21.99 0.48
CA ASP A 98 2.51 -22.15 -0.64
C ASP A 98 2.79 -20.79 -1.29
N GLY A 99 3.72 -20.04 -0.69
CA GLY A 99 4.21 -18.78 -1.21
C GLY A 99 3.64 -17.54 -0.52
N GLU A 100 4.25 -16.40 -0.83
CA GLU A 100 3.99 -15.11 -0.21
C GLU A 100 2.54 -14.62 -0.42
N ASP A 101 2.05 -14.67 -1.65
CA ASP A 101 0.70 -14.19 -1.98
C ASP A 101 -0.38 -15.03 -1.28
N ALA A 102 -0.17 -16.35 -1.18
CA ALA A 102 -1.07 -17.25 -0.49
C ALA A 102 -1.10 -16.99 1.03
N ALA A 103 0.07 -16.73 1.63
CA ALA A 103 0.19 -16.35 3.05
C ALA A 103 -0.55 -15.04 3.35
N LEU A 104 -0.35 -14.03 2.50
CA LEU A 104 -0.99 -12.72 2.64
C LEU A 104 -2.50 -12.81 2.43
N ALA A 105 -2.95 -13.56 1.43
CA ALA A 105 -4.38 -13.77 1.20
C ALA A 105 -5.05 -14.45 2.40
N ARG A 106 -4.41 -15.50 2.95
CA ARG A 106 -4.88 -16.22 4.14
C ARG A 106 -4.93 -15.32 5.37
N PHE A 107 -3.85 -14.58 5.64
CA PHE A 107 -3.80 -13.61 6.74
C PHE A 107 -4.93 -12.59 6.63
N ARG A 108 -5.12 -11.98 5.45
CA ARG A 108 -6.18 -10.98 5.21
C ARG A 108 -7.58 -11.56 5.32
N SER A 109 -7.80 -12.80 4.88
CA SER A 109 -9.12 -13.44 5.02
C SER A 109 -9.50 -13.68 6.48
N GLU A 110 -8.52 -13.90 7.35
CA GLU A 110 -8.75 -14.24 8.76
C GLU A 110 -8.90 -12.99 9.65
N LEU A 111 -8.46 -11.82 9.18
CA LEU A 111 -8.77 -10.54 9.82
C LEU A 111 -10.27 -10.18 9.75
N ALA A 112 -10.99 -10.74 8.78
CA ALA A 112 -12.43 -10.53 8.66
C ALA A 112 -13.19 -11.41 9.67
N PRO A 113 -14.39 -10.98 10.12
CA PRO A 113 -15.07 -9.72 9.78
C PRO A 113 -14.67 -8.51 10.64
N GLU A 114 -13.95 -8.70 11.75
CA GLU A 114 -13.72 -7.69 12.79
C GLU A 114 -13.01 -6.44 12.24
N TRP A 115 -12.03 -6.63 11.35
CA TRP A 115 -11.29 -5.54 10.74
C TRP A 115 -12.10 -4.70 9.74
N THR A 116 -13.26 -5.18 9.28
CA THR A 116 -14.21 -4.39 8.49
C THR A 116 -14.85 -3.26 9.32
N TYR A 117 -14.96 -3.47 10.63
CA TYR A 117 -15.60 -2.52 11.55
C TYR A 117 -14.58 -1.61 12.27
N ARG A 118 -13.30 -1.63 11.87
CA ARG A 118 -12.22 -0.85 12.50
C ARG A 118 -12.57 0.63 12.64
N ASP A 119 -13.11 1.25 11.59
CA ASP A 119 -13.47 2.68 11.65
C ASP A 119 -14.66 2.94 12.58
N GLY A 120 -15.59 1.99 12.67
CA GLY A 120 -16.67 2.02 13.66
C GLY A 120 -16.15 1.90 15.09
N VAL A 121 -15.15 1.05 15.33
CA VAL A 121 -14.48 0.94 16.64
C VAL A 121 -13.75 2.23 16.97
N ALA A 122 -13.00 2.78 16.00
CA ALA A 122 -12.32 4.07 16.14
C ALA A 122 -13.30 5.19 16.52
N ALA A 123 -14.48 5.22 15.88
CA ALA A 123 -15.52 6.18 16.18
C ALA A 123 -16.00 6.10 17.63
N THR A 124 -16.18 4.88 18.16
CA THR A 124 -16.57 4.61 19.56
C THR A 124 -15.46 4.99 20.55
N CYS A 125 -14.18 4.85 20.16
CA CYS A 125 -13.02 5.15 21.00
C CYS A 125 -12.62 6.65 21.01
N ARG A 126 -13.33 7.53 20.28
CA ARG A 126 -12.93 8.95 20.17
C ARG A 126 -12.91 9.73 21.49
N GLY A 127 -13.64 9.27 22.51
CA GLY A 127 -13.75 9.92 23.82
C GLY A 127 -12.54 9.75 24.74
N SER A 128 -11.57 8.89 24.42
CA SER A 128 -10.42 8.58 25.27
C SER A 128 -9.11 8.59 24.48
N GLU A 129 -8.14 9.39 24.92
CA GLU A 129 -6.80 9.40 24.31
C GLU A 129 -6.04 8.10 24.55
N GLU A 130 -6.32 7.40 25.65
CA GLU A 130 -5.74 6.09 25.93
C GLU A 130 -6.24 5.04 24.94
N ASP A 131 -7.55 5.00 24.69
CA ASP A 131 -8.15 4.05 23.76
C ASP A 131 -7.70 4.29 22.31
N LYS A 132 -7.50 5.56 21.91
CA LYS A 132 -6.92 5.91 20.61
C LYS A 132 -5.49 5.38 20.46
N ARG A 133 -4.67 5.50 21.51
CA ARG A 133 -3.30 4.95 21.51
C ARG A 133 -3.30 3.43 21.46
N ALA A 134 -4.24 2.79 22.17
CA ALA A 134 -4.40 1.35 22.12
C ALA A 134 -4.76 0.89 20.70
N LEU A 135 -5.70 1.57 20.03
CA LEU A 135 -6.05 1.29 18.64
C LEU A 135 -4.84 1.45 17.70
N ASP A 136 -4.09 2.54 17.81
CA ASP A 136 -2.88 2.78 17.01
C ASP A 136 -1.83 1.68 17.24
N ALA A 137 -1.63 1.23 18.48
CA ALA A 137 -0.72 0.13 18.79
C ALA A 137 -1.16 -1.18 18.14
N ILE A 138 -2.47 -1.48 18.13
CA ILE A 138 -3.03 -2.67 17.47
C ILE A 138 -2.84 -2.60 15.95
N GLU A 139 -3.00 -1.43 15.34
CA GLU A 139 -2.76 -1.23 13.91
C GLU A 139 -1.30 -1.45 13.53
N ARG A 140 -0.37 -0.93 14.33
CA ARG A 140 1.06 -1.20 14.16
C ARG A 140 1.38 -2.68 14.31
N LEU A 141 0.75 -3.37 15.26
CA LEU A 141 0.92 -4.81 15.44
C LEU A 141 0.44 -5.57 14.20
N ARG A 142 -0.78 -5.31 13.71
CA ARG A 142 -1.28 -5.93 12.48
C ARG A 142 -0.31 -5.72 11.31
N TYR A 143 0.16 -4.49 11.13
CA TYR A 143 1.09 -4.17 10.06
C TYR A 143 2.39 -4.98 10.19
N ALA A 144 2.94 -5.07 11.40
CA ALA A 144 4.15 -5.86 11.66
C ALA A 144 3.93 -7.36 11.39
N GLU A 145 2.79 -7.92 11.79
CA GLU A 145 2.43 -9.32 11.55
C GLU A 145 2.24 -9.63 10.05
N GLU A 146 1.59 -8.73 9.30
CA GLU A 146 1.46 -8.87 7.85
C GLU A 146 2.85 -8.90 7.17
N HIS A 147 3.79 -8.06 7.64
CA HIS A 147 5.16 -8.06 7.15
C HIS A 147 5.95 -9.30 7.57
N ALA A 148 5.71 -9.83 8.76
CA ALA A 148 6.31 -11.06 9.23
C ALA A 148 5.85 -12.25 8.38
N ALA A 149 4.53 -12.40 8.19
CA ALA A 149 3.93 -13.44 7.35
C ALA A 149 4.49 -13.43 5.93
N ARG A 150 4.66 -12.23 5.35
CA ARG A 150 5.28 -12.04 4.03
C ARG A 150 6.70 -12.61 3.97
N ARG A 151 7.54 -12.25 4.95
CA ARG A 151 8.94 -12.68 5.01
C ARG A 151 9.06 -14.19 5.25
N GLU A 152 8.33 -14.72 6.22
CA GLU A 152 8.36 -16.15 6.54
C GLU A 152 7.91 -17.01 5.35
N ALA A 153 6.84 -16.61 4.66
CA ALA A 153 6.38 -17.32 3.46
C ALA A 153 7.38 -17.22 2.30
N GLY A 154 8.02 -16.06 2.12
CA GLY A 154 9.07 -15.85 1.12
C GLY A 154 10.28 -16.76 1.34
N ASP A 155 10.73 -16.92 2.58
CA ASP A 155 11.89 -17.74 2.94
C ASP A 155 11.58 -19.25 2.90
N LEU A 156 10.39 -19.65 3.36
CA LEU A 156 10.02 -21.07 3.49
C LEU A 156 9.54 -21.69 2.17
N ALA A 157 8.92 -20.93 1.26
CA ALA A 157 8.37 -21.49 0.03
C ALA A 157 9.43 -22.12 -0.91
N PRO A 158 10.60 -21.49 -1.16
CA PRO A 158 11.68 -22.13 -1.92
C PRO A 158 12.21 -23.39 -1.25
N LEU A 159 12.32 -23.38 0.08
CA LEU A 159 12.79 -24.52 0.86
C LEU A 159 11.83 -25.70 0.73
N ARG A 160 10.52 -25.47 0.86
CA ARG A 160 9.48 -26.50 0.67
C ARG A 160 9.49 -27.10 -0.73
N ARG A 161 9.67 -26.26 -1.77
CA ARG A 161 9.81 -26.76 -3.16
C ARG A 161 11.03 -27.66 -3.32
N ARG A 162 12.17 -27.29 -2.73
CA ARG A 162 13.39 -28.13 -2.74
C ARG A 162 13.17 -29.45 -2.01
N VAL A 163 12.55 -29.43 -0.84
CA VAL A 163 12.24 -30.64 -0.05
C VAL A 163 11.29 -31.55 -0.83
N ARG A 164 10.20 -31.01 -1.41
CA ARG A 164 9.28 -31.79 -2.26
C ARG A 164 10.02 -32.44 -3.43
N ALA A 165 10.86 -31.69 -4.14
CA ALA A 165 11.66 -32.23 -5.25
C ALA A 165 12.62 -33.36 -4.82
N ILE A 166 13.21 -33.27 -3.61
CA ILE A 166 14.05 -34.34 -3.05
C ILE A 166 13.21 -35.58 -2.71
N VAL A 167 12.06 -35.40 -2.06
CA VAL A 167 11.15 -36.49 -1.68
C VAL A 167 10.65 -37.22 -2.93
N ASP A 168 10.13 -36.47 -3.90
CA ASP A 168 9.57 -37.02 -5.14
C ASP A 168 10.63 -37.70 -6.01
N GLY A 169 11.86 -37.17 -6.03
CA GLY A 169 12.95 -37.67 -6.87
C GLY A 169 13.78 -38.81 -6.26
N GLN A 170 13.97 -38.83 -4.94
CA GLN A 170 14.89 -39.77 -4.27
C GLN A 170 14.19 -40.80 -3.37
N LEU A 171 13.03 -40.48 -2.81
CA LEU A 171 12.32 -41.36 -1.87
C LEU A 171 11.14 -42.10 -2.51
N GLY A 172 10.79 -41.75 -3.76
CA GLY A 172 9.60 -42.24 -4.44
C GLY A 172 8.32 -41.57 -3.91
N PRO A 173 7.24 -41.50 -4.71
CA PRO A 173 6.00 -40.87 -4.27
C PRO A 173 5.49 -41.59 -3.03
N VAL A 174 5.26 -40.84 -1.95
CA VAL A 174 4.68 -41.38 -0.71
C VAL A 174 3.28 -41.90 -1.05
N SER A 175 3.14 -43.22 -1.23
CA SER A 175 1.82 -43.84 -1.37
C SER A 175 1.02 -43.63 -0.09
N PRO A 176 -0.17 -42.99 -0.16
CA PRO A 176 -1.04 -42.89 0.99
C PRO A 176 -1.56 -44.30 1.33
N ARG A 177 -1.43 -44.71 2.59
CA ARG A 177 -2.14 -45.86 3.17
C ARG A 177 -3.45 -45.40 3.77
#